data_AF-C1BZ29-F1
#
_entry.id   AF-C1BZ29-F1
#
_cell.length_a   1.000
_cell.length_b   1.000
_cell.length_c   1.000
_cell.angle_alpha   90.00
_cell.angle_beta   90.00
_cell.angle_gamma   90.00
#
_symmetry.space_group_name_H-M   'P 1'
#
loop_
_entity.id
_entity.type
_entity.pdbx_description
1 polymer ?
#
loop_
_entity_poly.entity_id
_entity_poly.type
_entity_poly.pdbx_seq_one_letter_code
_entity_poly.pdbx_strand_id
1 'polypeptide(L)'
;MADDVLFEFLHMEMVSHIYKEQASRGEMDKDRATCVSALEGMGFRVGQGLIERFTKDSPSFKDDLDIMKFICKDFWINVFRKQIDNLRTNHQVWPSLKNIGQHVAVC
;
A
#
# COMPACT_ATOMS: atom_id res chain seq x y z
N MET A 1 -14.66 -9.44 -12.12
CA MET A 1 -14.82 -10.78 -11.52
C MET A 1 -13.61 -11.65 -11.75
N ALA A 2 -13.13 -11.89 -12.98
CA ALA A 2 -11.86 -12.63 -13.18
C ALA A 2 -10.64 -11.74 -12.92
N ASP A 3 -10.65 -10.49 -13.38
CA ASP A 3 -9.52 -9.56 -13.26
C ASP A 3 -9.16 -9.23 -11.81
N ASP A 4 -10.16 -9.16 -10.92
CA ASP A 4 -9.96 -8.83 -9.50
C ASP A 4 -9.16 -9.94 -8.77
N VAL A 5 -9.29 -11.19 -9.22
CA VAL A 5 -8.61 -12.35 -8.64
C VAL A 5 -7.19 -12.52 -9.22
N LEU A 6 -6.95 -12.04 -10.45
CA LEU A 6 -5.62 -12.10 -11.06
C LEU A 6 -4.58 -11.32 -10.26
N PHE A 7 -4.94 -10.13 -9.77
CA PHE A 7 -4.03 -9.35 -8.92
C PHE A 7 -3.75 -10.05 -7.60
N GLU A 8 -4.77 -10.65 -6.95
CA GLU A 8 -4.59 -11.41 -5.71
C GLU A 8 -3.68 -12.65 -5.93
N PHE A 9 -3.86 -13.39 -7.03
CA PHE A 9 -2.98 -14.52 -7.36
C PHE A 9 -1.55 -14.08 -7.69
N LEU A 10 -1.39 -13.00 -8.47
CA LEU A 10 -0.07 -12.45 -8.76
C LEU A 10 0.63 -12.02 -7.48
N HIS A 11 -0.06 -11.30 -6.59
CA HIS A 11 0.49 -10.87 -5.31
C HIS A 11 0.92 -12.08 -4.46
N MET A 12 0.07 -13.10 -4.36
CA MET A 12 0.39 -14.34 -3.62
C MET A 12 1.65 -15.02 -4.17
N GLU A 13 1.76 -15.15 -5.50
CA GLU A 13 2.93 -15.77 -6.13
C GLU A 13 4.19 -14.91 -5.97
N MET A 14 4.09 -13.59 -6.12
CA MET A 14 5.21 -12.65 -5.91
C MET A 14 5.76 -12.75 -4.48
N VAL A 15 4.88 -12.73 -3.47
CA VAL A 15 5.28 -12.90 -2.07
C VAL A 15 5.94 -14.27 -1.89
N SER A 16 5.32 -15.35 -2.38
CA SER A 16 5.91 -16.69 -2.25
C SER A 16 7.28 -16.78 -2.90
N HIS A 17 7.47 -16.21 -4.08
CA HIS A 17 8.71 -16.26 -4.84
C HIS A 17 9.83 -15.51 -4.11
N ILE A 18 9.57 -14.28 -3.65
CA ILE A 18 10.58 -13.46 -2.97
C ILE A 18 11.05 -14.12 -1.66
N TYR A 19 10.12 -14.64 -0.86
CA TYR A 19 10.48 -15.34 0.37
C TYR A 19 11.26 -16.64 0.11
N LYS A 20 10.92 -17.39 -0.96
CA LYS A 20 11.68 -18.59 -1.36
C LYS A 20 13.09 -18.25 -1.84
N GLU A 21 13.25 -17.20 -2.65
CA GLU A 21 14.56 -16.76 -3.14
C GLU A 21 15.47 -16.32 -2.00
N GLN A 22 14.98 -15.56 -1.04
CA GLN A 22 15.81 -15.09 0.08
C GLN A 22 16.12 -16.20 1.08
N ALA A 23 15.19 -17.15 1.33
CA ALA A 23 15.45 -18.31 2.19
C ALA A 23 16.63 -19.19 1.69
N SER A 24 16.90 -19.17 0.38
CA SER A 24 18.05 -19.88 -0.21
C SER A 24 19.41 -19.23 0.12
N ARG A 25 19.44 -18.00 0.66
CA ARG A 25 20.66 -17.21 0.91
C ARG A 25 21.20 -17.27 2.34
N GLY A 26 20.42 -17.79 3.32
CA GLY A 26 20.95 -18.33 4.57
C GLY A 26 20.97 -17.45 5.83
N GLU A 27 20.19 -16.35 5.94
CA GLU A 27 20.14 -15.49 7.13
C GLU A 27 18.69 -15.12 7.55
N MET A 28 17.97 -16.05 8.19
CA MET A 28 16.49 -16.02 8.40
C MET A 28 15.85 -14.67 8.86
N ASP A 29 16.45 -13.92 9.79
CA ASP A 29 15.84 -12.69 10.31
C ASP A 29 16.08 -11.46 9.41
N LYS A 30 17.27 -11.39 8.80
CA LYS A 30 17.64 -10.35 7.82
C LYS A 30 16.92 -10.60 6.49
N ASP A 31 16.66 -11.86 6.17
CA ASP A 31 15.93 -12.27 4.98
C ASP A 31 14.51 -11.70 4.99
N ARG A 32 13.82 -11.71 6.14
CA ARG A 32 12.45 -11.17 6.24
C ARG A 32 12.39 -9.66 6.00
N ALA A 33 13.25 -8.88 6.64
CA ALA A 33 13.29 -7.43 6.43
C ALA A 33 13.62 -7.09 4.97
N THR A 34 14.57 -7.82 4.38
CA THR A 34 14.96 -7.68 2.97
C THR A 34 13.80 -8.01 2.01
N CYS A 35 13.06 -9.10 2.28
CA CYS A 35 11.86 -9.46 1.51
C CYS A 35 10.81 -8.35 1.56
N VAL A 36 10.54 -7.80 2.76
CA VAL A 36 9.56 -6.73 2.95
C VAL A 36 9.99 -5.48 2.20
N SER A 37 11.26 -5.05 2.29
CA SER A 37 11.75 -3.89 1.55
C SER A 37 11.67 -4.07 0.02
N ALA A 38 11.92 -5.28 -0.49
CA ALA A 38 11.77 -5.56 -1.92
C ALA A 38 10.29 -5.46 -2.37
N LEU A 39 9.37 -6.02 -1.58
CA LEU A 39 7.92 -5.93 -1.79
C LEU A 39 7.44 -4.47 -1.73
N GLU A 40 7.89 -3.72 -0.74
CA GLU A 40 7.59 -2.29 -0.56
C GLU A 40 8.06 -1.48 -1.77
N GLY A 41 9.29 -1.70 -2.24
CA GLY A 41 9.83 -1.00 -3.41
C GLY A 41 9.03 -1.24 -4.68
N MET A 42 8.52 -2.46 -4.90
CA MET A 42 7.61 -2.74 -6.02
C MET A 42 6.26 -2.05 -5.82
N GLY A 43 5.68 -2.15 -4.62
CA GLY A 43 4.41 -1.49 -4.28
C GLY A 43 4.48 0.03 -4.44
N PHE A 44 5.60 0.65 -4.07
CA PHE A 44 5.84 2.08 -4.22
C PHE A 44 5.78 2.51 -5.70
N ARG A 45 6.49 1.80 -6.58
CA ARG A 45 6.50 2.10 -8.02
C ARG A 45 5.12 1.93 -8.66
N VAL A 46 4.40 0.88 -8.29
CA VAL A 46 3.02 0.65 -8.75
C VAL A 46 2.11 1.77 -8.24
N GLY A 47 2.22 2.13 -6.96
CA GLY A 47 1.46 3.23 -6.34
C GLY A 47 1.68 4.57 -7.03
N GLN A 48 2.91 4.90 -7.43
CA GLN A 48 3.22 6.09 -8.21
C GLN A 48 2.50 6.10 -9.56
N GLY A 49 2.56 5.00 -10.32
CA GLY A 49 1.86 4.93 -11.61
C GLY A 49 0.33 5.00 -11.47
N LEU A 50 -0.20 4.40 -10.40
CA LEU A 50 -1.64 4.46 -10.11
C LEU A 50 -2.09 5.86 -9.69
N ILE A 51 -1.30 6.56 -8.86
CA ILE A 51 -1.67 7.91 -8.42
C ILE A 51 -1.70 8.87 -9.60
N GLU A 52 -0.69 8.84 -10.48
CA GLU A 52 -0.66 9.65 -11.71
C GLU A 52 -1.89 9.42 -12.58
N ARG A 53 -2.35 8.16 -12.66
CA ARG A 53 -3.53 7.80 -13.45
C ARG A 53 -4.83 8.25 -12.79
N PHE A 54 -4.99 8.05 -11.48
CA PHE A 54 -6.25 8.30 -10.78
C PHE A 54 -6.45 9.77 -10.41
N THR A 55 -5.38 10.55 -10.28
CA THR A 55 -5.47 11.98 -9.96
C THR A 55 -5.42 12.89 -11.18
N LYS A 56 -5.24 12.34 -12.39
CA LYS A 56 -5.11 13.10 -13.64
C LYS A 56 -6.20 14.17 -13.84
N ASP A 57 -7.45 13.82 -13.55
CA ASP A 57 -8.62 14.71 -13.67
C ASP A 57 -9.17 15.15 -12.30
N SER A 58 -8.46 14.85 -11.21
CA SER A 58 -8.86 15.23 -9.86
C SER A 58 -8.44 16.67 -9.54
N PRO A 59 -9.27 17.44 -8.82
CA PRO A 59 -8.85 18.74 -8.30
C PRO A 59 -7.68 18.59 -7.33
N SER A 60 -6.81 19.59 -7.27
CA SER A 60 -5.68 19.59 -6.34
C SER A 60 -6.14 19.40 -4.89
N PHE A 61 -5.44 18.53 -4.16
CA PHE A 61 -5.68 18.31 -2.74
C PHE A 61 -5.34 19.57 -1.95
N LYS A 62 -6.23 19.98 -1.04
CA LYS A 62 -6.10 21.22 -0.28
C LYS A 62 -5.31 21.03 1.02
N ASP A 63 -5.44 19.86 1.62
CA ASP A 63 -4.81 19.51 2.89
C ASP A 63 -4.57 17.99 2.98
N ASP A 64 -3.81 17.60 3.99
CA ASP A 64 -3.47 16.19 4.25
C ASP A 64 -4.72 15.32 4.47
N LEU A 65 -5.80 15.86 5.05
CA LEU A 65 -7.03 15.11 5.31
C LEU A 65 -7.74 14.74 4.00
N ASP A 66 -7.74 15.63 3.02
CA ASP A 66 -8.28 15.37 1.70
C ASP A 66 -7.48 14.30 0.94
N ILE A 67 -6.15 14.27 1.11
CA ILE A 67 -5.30 13.19 0.60
C ILE A 67 -5.70 11.85 1.24
N MET A 68 -5.88 11.81 2.56
CA MET A 68 -6.25 10.58 3.26
C MET A 68 -7.64 10.07 2.88
N LYS A 69 -8.61 10.97 2.66
CA LYS A 69 -9.94 10.59 2.14
C LYS A 69 -9.84 9.97 0.75
N PHE A 70 -9.05 10.56 -0.15
CA PHE A 70 -8.83 10.01 -1.48
C PHE A 70 -8.20 8.61 -1.40
N ILE A 71 -7.19 8.41 -0.55
CA ILE A 71 -6.55 7.09 -0.38
C ILE A 71 -7.56 6.06 0.13
N CYS A 72 -8.29 6.35 1.21
CA CYS A 72 -9.19 5.38 1.83
C CYS A 72 -10.52 5.19 1.07
N LYS A 73 -10.95 6.13 0.22
CA LYS A 73 -12.21 5.98 -0.51
C LYS A 73 -11.94 5.67 -1.97
N ASP A 74 -11.41 6.63 -2.70
CA ASP A 74 -11.28 6.55 -4.15
C ASP A 74 -10.19 5.56 -4.56
N PHE A 75 -8.97 5.70 -4.04
CA PHE A 75 -7.85 4.84 -4.41
C PHE A 75 -8.11 3.37 -4.05
N TRP A 76 -8.53 3.10 -2.81
CA TRP A 76 -8.76 1.74 -2.35
C TRP A 76 -9.88 1.02 -3.11
N ILE A 77 -11.00 1.70 -3.38
CA ILE A 77 -12.09 1.13 -4.18
C ILE A 77 -11.62 0.87 -5.61
N ASN A 78 -10.82 1.76 -6.21
CA ASN A 78 -10.31 1.57 -7.56
C ASN A 78 -9.33 0.39 -7.69
N VAL A 79 -8.49 0.16 -6.67
CA VAL A 79 -7.48 -0.91 -6.68
C VAL A 79 -8.05 -2.25 -6.24
N PHE A 80 -8.80 -2.28 -5.14
CA PHE A 80 -9.22 -3.53 -4.49
C PHE A 80 -10.70 -3.85 -4.65
N ARG A 81 -11.50 -2.94 -5.23
CA ARG A 81 -12.96 -3.06 -5.34
C ARG A 81 -13.67 -3.34 -4.00
N LYS A 82 -13.03 -2.95 -2.90
CA LYS A 82 -13.52 -3.12 -1.52
C LYS A 82 -13.79 -1.74 -0.93
N GLN A 83 -14.86 -1.58 -0.16
CA GLN A 83 -15.13 -0.36 0.59
C GLN A 83 -14.39 -0.40 1.92
N ILE A 84 -13.95 0.76 2.40
CA ILE A 84 -13.46 0.94 3.75
C ILE A 84 -14.59 1.54 4.57
N ASP A 85 -15.10 0.78 5.52
CA ASP A 85 -16.28 1.17 6.30
C ASP A 85 -15.94 2.07 7.50
N ASN A 86 -14.70 2.01 8.01
CA ASN A 86 -14.31 2.70 9.25
C ASN A 86 -12.97 3.43 9.13
N LEU A 87 -12.98 4.65 8.57
CA LEU A 87 -11.83 5.54 8.65
C LEU A 87 -11.74 6.17 10.05
N ARG A 88 -10.70 5.85 10.82
CA ARG A 88 -10.43 6.47 12.13
C ARG A 88 -9.21 7.39 12.06
N THR A 89 -9.42 8.68 12.31
CA THR A 89 -8.33 9.66 12.42
C THR A 89 -8.08 10.01 13.88
N ASN A 90 -6.92 9.62 14.42
CA ASN A 90 -6.48 10.11 15.71
C ASN A 90 -5.79 11.47 15.53
N HIS A 91 -6.51 12.56 15.77
CA HIS A 91 -6.02 13.93 15.60
C HIS A 91 -4.78 14.27 16.45
N GLN A 92 -4.49 13.50 17.51
CA GLN A 92 -3.34 13.72 18.39
C GLN A 92 -2.07 12.98 17.96
N VAL A 93 -2.19 11.94 17.12
CA VAL A 93 -1.06 11.04 16.77
C VAL A 93 -0.44 11.39 15.41
N TRP A 94 -1.09 12.27 14.62
CA TRP A 94 -0.59 12.75 13.34
C TRP A 94 0.84 13.32 13.39
N PRO A 95 1.24 14.14 14.39
CA PRO A 95 2.61 14.66 14.45
C PRO A 95 3.66 13.59 14.76
N SER A 96 3.30 12.56 15.54
CA SER A 96 4.20 11.50 15.97
C SER A 96 4.44 10.42 14.90
N LEU A 97 3.53 10.30 13.92
CA LEU A 97 3.62 9.34 12.82
C LEU A 97 4.59 9.75 11.70
N LYS A 98 5.11 10.99 11.72
CA LYS A 98 6.10 11.42 10.71
C LYS A 98 7.46 10.71 10.82
N ASN A 99 7.75 10.02 11.93
CA ASN A 99 9.05 9.39 12.18
C ASN A 99 9.02 7.85 12.32
N ILE A 100 7.87 7.22 12.15
CA ILE A 100 7.75 5.76 12.22
C ILE A 100 6.98 5.32 10.99
N GLY A 101 7.62 4.51 10.13
CA GLY A 101 7.01 3.84 8.98
C GLY A 101 5.97 2.78 9.38
N GLN A 102 5.11 3.06 10.36
CA GLN A 102 3.97 2.25 10.74
C GLN A 102 2.76 3.15 10.88
N HIS A 103 1.66 2.69 10.28
CA HIS A 103 0.35 3.32 10.24
C HIS A 103 0.21 4.42 9.17
N VAL A 104 0.21 3.96 7.92
CA VAL A 104 -0.88 4.28 6.99
C VAL A 104 -2.17 4.42 7.83
N ALA A 105 -2.93 5.51 7.64
CA ALA A 105 -4.21 5.64 8.33
C ALA A 105 -4.93 4.30 8.34
N VAL A 106 -5.52 3.98 9.48
CA VAL A 106 -6.44 2.85 9.58
C VAL A 106 -7.69 3.23 8.78
N CYS A 107 -7.56 3.20 7.45
CA CYS A 107 -8.41 2.36 6.67
C CYS A 107 -8.10 0.89 7.06
#